data_AF-A0A966LLR9-F1
#
_entry.id   AF-A0A966LLR9-F1
#
_cell.length_a   1.000
_cell.length_b   1.000
_cell.length_c   1.000
_cell.angle_alpha   90.00
_cell.angle_beta   90.00
_cell.angle_gamma   90.00
#
_symmetry.space_group_name_H-M   'P 1'
#
loop_
_entity.id
_entity.type
_entity.pdbx_description
1 polymer ?
#
loop_
_entity_poly.entity_id
_entity_poly.type
_entity_poly.pdbx_seq_one_letter_code
_entity_poly.pdbx_strand_id
1 'polypeptide(L)'
;MKRLIVMNWKSHAEKPIEVYSNLKILCESHTGFNYNTLNNYLSKSTIPFENDVVRIERKVVHTEPVKKRQIVLVGKKVKAHGHDEEKQNKDFWLSRPPAERLDAVNRLRAQVVKNERMDKNFGLKRRLR
;
A
#
# COMPACT_ATOMS: atom_id res chain seq x y z
N MET A 1 -23.58 -7.31 -11.19
CA MET A 1 -22.67 -6.29 -10.61
C MET A 1 -23.09 -4.92 -11.16
N LYS A 2 -23.65 -4.03 -10.32
CA LYS A 2 -24.07 -2.69 -10.78
C LYS A 2 -22.82 -1.83 -11.04
N ARG A 3 -22.80 -1.13 -12.16
CA ARG A 3 -21.70 -0.23 -12.56
C ARG A 3 -22.29 1.16 -12.79
N LEU A 4 -21.59 2.17 -12.31
CA LEU A 4 -21.86 3.58 -12.58
C LEU A 4 -20.81 4.13 -13.52
N ILE A 5 -21.16 5.23 -14.15
CA ILE A 5 -20.25 5.98 -15.02
C ILE A 5 -19.89 7.25 -14.29
N VAL A 6 -18.58 7.47 -14.13
CA VAL A 6 -18.04 8.66 -13.50
C VAL A 6 -17.34 9.46 -14.59
N MET A 7 -17.76 10.70 -14.74
CA MET A 7 -17.13 11.66 -15.64
C MET A 7 -16.46 12.74 -14.80
N ASN A 8 -15.15 12.91 -15.01
CA ASN A 8 -14.35 13.94 -14.38
C ASN A 8 -14.01 15.03 -15.40
N TRP A 9 -14.40 16.26 -15.13
CA TRP A 9 -13.97 17.45 -15.85
C TRP A 9 -12.58 17.87 -15.37
N LYS A 10 -11.66 18.07 -16.31
CA LYS A 10 -10.31 18.58 -16.02
C LYS A 10 -10.28 20.10 -15.85
N SER A 11 -11.22 20.80 -16.50
CA SER A 11 -11.22 22.26 -16.59
C SER A 11 -12.12 22.96 -15.57
N HIS A 12 -13.11 22.25 -14.98
CA HIS A 12 -14.05 22.85 -14.02
C HIS A 12 -13.63 22.60 -12.57
N ALA A 13 -13.27 23.66 -11.85
CA ALA A 13 -12.82 23.60 -10.47
C ALA A 13 -13.97 23.40 -9.45
N GLU A 14 -15.18 23.90 -9.73
CA GLU A 14 -16.28 23.88 -8.76
C GLU A 14 -17.08 22.56 -8.73
N LYS A 15 -17.26 21.92 -9.90
CA LYS A 15 -17.95 20.63 -10.02
C LYS A 15 -17.16 19.70 -10.94
N PRO A 16 -16.04 19.16 -10.45
CA PRO A 16 -15.16 18.35 -11.28
C PRO A 16 -15.73 16.98 -11.60
N ILE A 17 -16.77 16.50 -10.90
CA ILE A 17 -17.24 15.11 -11.00
C ILE A 17 -18.75 15.05 -11.23
N GLU A 18 -19.16 14.33 -12.28
CA GLU A 18 -20.54 13.99 -12.59
C GLU A 18 -20.71 12.46 -12.61
N VAL A 19 -21.81 11.97 -12.04
CA VAL A 19 -22.08 10.53 -11.90
C VAL A 19 -23.37 10.19 -12.60
N TYR A 20 -23.30 9.17 -13.47
CA TYR A 20 -24.40 8.70 -14.28
C TYR A 20 -24.69 7.22 -14.03
N SER A 21 -25.98 6.87 -14.07
CA SER A 21 -26.41 5.47 -13.91
C SER A 21 -26.09 4.61 -15.14
N ASN A 22 -26.06 5.20 -16.34
CA ASN A 22 -25.70 4.51 -17.57
C ASN A 22 -25.09 5.47 -18.62
N LEU A 23 -24.55 4.90 -19.69
CA LEU A 23 -23.85 5.66 -20.74
C LEU A 23 -24.80 6.42 -21.66
N LYS A 24 -26.05 5.95 -21.82
CA LYS A 24 -27.04 6.62 -22.65
C LYS A 24 -27.39 7.99 -22.08
N ILE A 25 -27.66 8.04 -20.78
CA ILE A 25 -27.97 9.29 -20.07
C ILE A 25 -26.80 10.28 -20.16
N LEU A 26 -25.56 9.79 -20.04
CA LEU A 26 -24.38 10.64 -20.23
C LEU A 26 -24.37 11.26 -21.63
N CYS A 27 -24.57 10.46 -22.67
CA CYS A 27 -24.55 10.94 -24.07
C CYS A 27 -25.77 11.83 -24.39
N GLU A 28 -26.90 11.64 -23.71
CA GLU A 28 -28.07 12.51 -23.81
C GLU A 28 -27.81 13.87 -23.14
N SER A 29 -27.14 13.89 -21.98
CA SER A 29 -26.75 15.13 -21.31
C SER A 29 -25.62 15.88 -22.01
N HIS A 30 -24.73 15.15 -22.68
CA HIS A 30 -23.54 15.69 -23.34
C HIS A 30 -23.45 15.17 -24.77
N THR A 31 -24.08 15.89 -25.69
CA THR A 31 -24.19 15.52 -27.12
C THR A 31 -22.86 15.45 -27.86
N GLY A 32 -21.78 15.98 -27.28
CA GLY A 32 -20.42 15.86 -27.82
C GLY A 32 -19.83 14.45 -27.75
N PHE A 33 -20.44 13.54 -26.99
CA PHE A 33 -19.95 12.17 -26.86
C PHE A 33 -20.82 11.17 -27.62
N ASN A 34 -20.17 10.34 -28.45
CA ASN A 34 -20.84 9.26 -29.16
C ASN A 34 -20.90 7.99 -28.30
N TYR A 35 -22.13 7.49 -28.08
CA TYR A 35 -22.39 6.27 -27.33
C TYR A 35 -21.60 5.06 -27.85
N ASN A 36 -21.57 4.85 -29.17
CA ASN A 36 -20.91 3.68 -29.77
C ASN A 36 -19.40 3.72 -29.51
N THR A 37 -18.79 4.89 -29.65
CA THR A 37 -17.36 5.10 -29.41
C THR A 37 -17.01 4.84 -27.95
N LEU A 38 -17.72 5.49 -27.02
CA LEU A 38 -17.48 5.31 -25.59
C LEU A 38 -17.78 3.88 -25.12
N ASN A 39 -18.84 3.25 -25.63
CA ASN A 39 -19.18 1.90 -25.26
C ASN A 39 -18.12 0.90 -25.75
N ASN A 40 -17.60 1.07 -26.96
CA ASN A 40 -16.52 0.25 -27.49
C ASN A 40 -15.22 0.43 -26.71
N TYR A 41 -14.89 1.67 -26.31
CA TYR A 41 -13.68 1.96 -25.55
C TYR A 41 -13.74 1.40 -24.13
N LEU A 42 -14.83 1.70 -23.41
CA LEU A 42 -15.05 1.33 -22.00
C LEU A 42 -15.46 -0.14 -21.81
N SER A 43 -15.74 -0.89 -22.88
CA SER A 43 -15.99 -2.33 -22.82
C SER A 43 -14.73 -3.16 -23.02
N LYS A 44 -13.81 -2.69 -23.87
CA LYS A 44 -12.60 -3.43 -24.24
C LYS A 44 -11.44 -3.23 -23.27
N SER A 45 -11.38 -2.08 -22.60
CA SER A 45 -10.27 -1.72 -21.75
C SER A 45 -10.75 -1.36 -20.36
N THR A 46 -10.02 -1.80 -19.33
CA THR A 46 -10.08 -1.27 -17.97
C THR A 46 -9.53 0.16 -17.87
N ILE A 47 -9.25 0.77 -19.01
CA ILE A 47 -8.60 2.07 -19.14
C ILE A 47 -9.70 3.14 -19.24
N PRO A 48 -9.60 4.23 -18.47
CA PRO A 48 -10.53 5.33 -18.59
C PRO A 48 -10.41 5.96 -19.99
N PHE A 49 -11.54 6.38 -20.55
CA PHE A 49 -11.53 7.23 -21.73
C PHE A 49 -11.06 8.62 -21.29
N GLU A 50 -10.01 9.15 -21.91
CA GLU A 50 -9.38 10.39 -21.47
C GLU A 50 -9.10 11.29 -22.67
N ASN A 51 -9.66 12.50 -22.60
CA ASN A 51 -9.40 13.61 -23.52
C ASN A 51 -8.79 14.79 -22.73
N ASP A 52 -8.44 15.86 -23.42
CA ASP A 52 -7.91 17.08 -22.78
C ASP A 52 -8.90 17.72 -21.81
N VAL A 53 -10.20 17.52 -22.03
CA VAL A 53 -11.29 18.15 -21.27
C VAL A 53 -11.86 17.23 -20.19
N VAL A 54 -11.98 15.93 -20.47
CA VAL A 54 -12.68 14.99 -19.58
C VAL A 54 -11.98 13.65 -19.44
N ARG A 55 -12.24 12.98 -18.31
CA ARG A 55 -11.90 11.59 -18.07
C ARG A 55 -13.15 10.81 -17.66
N ILE A 56 -13.52 9.79 -18.43
CA ILE A 56 -14.73 8.97 -18.23
C ILE A 56 -14.32 7.55 -17.86
N GLU A 57 -14.89 7.01 -16.77
CA GLU A 57 -14.61 5.66 -16.30
C GLU A 57 -15.87 4.91 -15.85
N ARG A 58 -15.85 3.58 -15.99
CA ARG A 58 -16.88 2.69 -15.43
C ARG A 58 -16.42 2.15 -14.09
N LYS A 59 -17.07 2.58 -13.00
CA LYS A 59 -16.79 2.10 -11.64
C LYS A 59 -17.87 1.16 -11.16
N VAL A 60 -17.45 0.12 -10.46
CA VAL A 60 -18.34 -0.83 -9.81
C VAL A 60 -18.90 -0.19 -8.54
N VAL A 61 -20.20 -0.37 -8.33
CA VAL A 61 -20.84 0.01 -7.05
C VAL A 61 -20.67 -1.13 -6.08
N HIS A 62 -19.94 -0.88 -4.99
CA HIS A 62 -19.92 -1.74 -3.84
C HIS A 62 -21.15 -1.41 -2.99
N THR A 63 -22.15 -2.30 -3.00
CA THR A 63 -23.35 -2.19 -2.17
C THR A 63 -23.12 -2.60 -0.73
N GLU A 64 -22.06 -3.38 -0.49
CA GLU A 64 -21.65 -3.74 0.86
C GLU A 64 -20.88 -2.57 1.51
N PRO A 65 -21.17 -2.23 2.77
CA PRO A 65 -20.41 -1.23 3.48
C PRO A 65 -18.96 -1.70 3.62
N VAL A 66 -18.00 -0.88 3.19
CA VAL A 66 -16.58 -1.15 3.40
C VAL A 66 -16.37 -1.34 4.91
N LYS A 67 -15.88 -2.52 5.33
CA LYS A 67 -15.59 -2.81 6.73
C LYS A 67 -14.74 -1.67 7.29
N LYS A 68 -15.23 -1.01 8.35
CA LYS A 68 -14.50 0.09 9.00
C LYS A 68 -13.08 -0.38 9.30
N ARG A 69 -12.08 0.44 8.98
CA ARG A 69 -10.68 0.15 9.30
C ARG A 69 -10.57 0.01 10.83
N GLN A 70 -10.41 -1.21 11.30
CA GLN A 70 -10.20 -1.50 12.71
C GLN A 70 -8.69 -1.50 12.97
N ILE A 71 -8.25 -0.82 14.03
CA ILE A 71 -6.87 -0.94 14.51
C ILE A 71 -6.70 -2.39 14.96
N VAL A 72 -5.87 -3.15 14.26
CA VAL A 72 -5.54 -4.53 14.62
C VAL A 72 -4.17 -4.52 15.31
N LEU A 73 -4.10 -5.14 16.49
CA LEU A 73 -2.84 -5.37 17.18
C LEU A 73 -1.95 -6.27 16.31
N VAL A 74 -0.81 -5.74 15.85
CA VAL A 74 0.20 -6.52 15.14
C VAL A 74 1.13 -7.16 16.16
N GLY A 75 0.76 -8.33 16.66
CA GLY A 75 1.60 -9.16 17.53
C GLY A 75 2.29 -10.27 16.75
N LYS A 76 3.56 -10.56 17.07
CA LYS A 76 4.22 -11.79 16.61
C LYS A 76 3.76 -12.94 17.50
N LYS A 77 3.11 -13.96 16.92
CA LYS A 77 2.80 -15.21 17.64
C LYS A 77 4.10 -16.01 17.79
N VAL A 78 4.59 -16.15 19.02
CA VAL A 78 5.75 -16.99 19.34
C VAL A 78 5.31 -18.14 20.23
N LYS A 79 5.93 -19.32 20.07
CA LYS A 79 5.63 -20.50 20.90
C LYS A 79 6.08 -20.24 22.34
N ALA A 80 5.19 -20.45 23.31
CA ALA A 80 5.44 -20.21 24.73
C ALA A 80 6.70 -20.93 25.26
N HIS A 81 6.96 -22.15 24.79
CA HIS A 81 8.09 -22.96 25.25
C HIS A 81 9.48 -22.52 24.75
N GLY A 82 9.56 -21.49 23.90
CA GLY A 82 10.83 -20.91 23.44
C GLY A 82 10.94 -19.41 23.68
N HIS A 83 9.98 -18.82 24.41
CA HIS A 83 9.91 -17.39 24.65
C HIS A 83 10.51 -17.06 26.02
N ASP A 84 11.80 -16.71 26.02
CA ASP A 84 12.48 -16.20 27.20
C ASP A 84 12.50 -14.67 27.12
N GLU A 85 11.58 -14.03 27.85
CA GLU A 85 11.37 -12.58 27.86
C GLU A 85 12.60 -11.85 28.42
N GLU A 86 13.31 -12.45 29.36
CA GLU A 86 14.51 -11.87 29.95
C GLU A 86 15.62 -11.74 28.90
N LYS A 87 15.79 -12.74 28.03
CA LYS A 87 16.75 -12.69 26.92
C LYS A 87 16.41 -11.66 25.84
N GLN A 88 15.22 -11.09 25.82
CA GLN A 88 14.89 -9.97 24.91
C GLN A 88 15.02 -8.61 25.60
N ASN A 89 15.17 -8.59 26.92
CA ASN A 89 15.29 -7.36 27.68
C ASN A 89 16.68 -6.73 27.48
N LYS A 90 16.70 -5.44 27.22
CA LYS A 90 17.93 -4.65 27.05
C LYS A 90 18.79 -4.72 28.32
N ASP A 91 18.16 -4.64 29.48
CA ASP A 91 18.85 -4.58 30.77
C ASP A 91 19.55 -5.91 31.10
N PHE A 92 18.94 -7.04 30.71
CA PHE A 92 19.57 -8.35 30.80
C PHE A 92 20.90 -8.36 30.04
N TRP A 93 20.91 -7.95 28.76
CA TRP A 93 22.15 -7.95 27.99
C TRP A 93 23.18 -6.95 28.51
N LEU A 94 22.76 -5.79 29.01
CA LEU A 94 23.67 -4.81 29.59
C LEU A 94 24.37 -5.31 30.86
N SER A 95 23.70 -6.14 31.66
CA SER A 95 24.30 -6.78 32.84
C SER A 95 25.29 -7.91 32.51
N ARG A 96 25.29 -8.44 31.28
CA ARG A 96 26.18 -9.53 30.87
C ARG A 96 27.59 -9.06 30.50
N PRO A 97 28.60 -9.94 30.66
CA PRO A 97 29.97 -9.65 30.25
C PRO A 97 30.06 -9.23 28.76
N PRO A 98 30.99 -8.35 28.39
CA PRO A 98 31.14 -7.88 27.01
C PRO A 98 31.31 -9.01 25.98
N ALA A 99 31.95 -10.11 26.35
CA ALA A 99 32.17 -11.26 25.48
C ALA A 99 30.85 -11.95 25.06
N GLU A 100 29.95 -12.18 26.03
CA GLU A 100 28.65 -12.81 25.76
C GLU A 100 27.73 -11.89 24.93
N ARG A 101 27.79 -10.57 25.19
CA ARG A 101 27.09 -9.57 24.38
C ARG A 101 27.56 -9.58 22.93
N LEU A 102 28.88 -9.64 22.71
CA LEU A 102 29.45 -9.66 21.36
C LEU A 102 29.02 -10.91 20.59
N ASP A 103 29.04 -12.07 21.24
CA ASP A 103 28.58 -13.32 20.63
C ASP A 103 27.09 -13.28 20.28
N ALA A 104 26.24 -12.74 21.16
CA ALA A 104 24.82 -12.55 20.89
C ALA A 104 24.57 -11.64 19.67
N VAL A 105 25.31 -10.53 19.55
CA VAL A 105 25.25 -9.63 18.38
C VAL A 105 25.66 -10.36 17.10
N ASN A 106 26.72 -11.18 17.15
CA ASN A 106 27.16 -11.97 16.01
C ASN A 106 26.10 -12.98 15.56
N ARG A 107 25.42 -13.65 16.51
CA ARG A 107 24.32 -14.59 16.22
C ARG A 107 23.12 -13.88 15.59
N LEU A 108 22.71 -12.74 16.16
CA LEU A 108 21.61 -11.93 15.60
C LEU A 108 21.92 -11.46 14.19
N ARG A 109 23.15 -10.98 13.96
CA ARG A 109 23.61 -10.59 12.63
C ARG A 109 23.54 -11.76 11.66
N ALA A 110 23.99 -12.96 12.05
CA ALA A 110 23.94 -14.15 11.19
C ALA A 110 22.51 -14.58 10.82
N GLN A 111 21.52 -14.32 11.70
CA GLN A 111 20.11 -14.60 11.40
C GLN A 111 19.49 -13.58 10.44
N VAL A 112 19.84 -12.30 10.58
CA VAL A 112 19.28 -11.20 9.79
C VAL A 112 19.95 -11.08 8.43
N VAL A 113 21.27 -11.25 8.39
CA VAL A 113 22.11 -11.09 7.20
C VAL A 113 22.43 -12.46 6.64
N LYS A 114 21.48 -13.04 5.89
CA LYS A 114 21.76 -14.23 5.10
C LYS A 114 22.55 -13.82 3.85
N ASN A 115 23.79 -14.29 3.73
CA ASN A 115 24.67 -14.22 2.56
C ASN A 115 25.52 -12.96 2.28
N GLU A 116 25.69 -12.02 3.21
CA GLU A 116 26.70 -10.96 3.04
C GLU A 116 28.00 -11.29 3.79
N ARG A 117 29.12 -11.38 3.04
CA ARG A 117 30.46 -11.56 3.62
C ARG A 117 30.90 -10.23 4.25
N MET A 118 31.23 -10.24 5.54
CA MET A 118 31.75 -9.06 6.24
C MET A 118 33.06 -8.60 5.59
N ASP A 119 33.09 -7.39 5.06
CA ASP A 119 34.34 -6.76 4.63
C ASP A 119 35.13 -6.32 5.88
N LYS A 120 36.20 -7.06 6.20
CA LYS A 120 37.04 -6.82 7.38
C LYS A 120 37.94 -5.60 7.22
N ASN A 121 37.96 -4.95 6.05
CA ASN A 121 38.83 -3.82 5.77
C ASN A 121 38.27 -2.47 6.25
N PHE A 122 36.98 -2.40 6.60
CA PHE A 122 36.34 -1.14 7.02
C PHE A 122 35.99 -1.14 8.51
N GLY A 123 36.94 -0.68 9.33
CA GLY A 123 36.71 -0.33 10.73
C GLY A 123 36.39 1.16 10.88
N LEU A 124 35.11 1.53 10.97
CA LEU A 124 34.72 2.90 11.32
C LEU A 124 34.97 3.16 12.82
N LYS A 125 36.10 3.79 13.15
CA LYS A 125 36.37 4.36 14.47
C LYS A 125 35.38 5.49 14.74
N ARG A 126 34.29 5.22 15.46
CA ARG A 126 33.47 6.29 16.05
C ARG A 126 34.19 6.81 17.29
N ARG A 127 34.57 8.09 17.28
CA ARG A 127 34.99 8.80 18.49
C ARG A 127 33.77 8.90 19.41
N LEU A 128 33.89 8.39 20.63
CA LEU A 128 32.94 8.69 21.70
C LEU A 128 33.15 10.17 22.07
N ARG A 129 32.07 10.95 22.00
CA ARG A 129 32.01 12.30 22.57
C ARG A 129 31.67 12.21 24.04
#